data_AF-A0AAE1V7Y1-F1
#
_entry.id   AF-A0AAE1V7Y1-F1
#
_cell.length_a   1.000
_cell.length_b   1.000
_cell.length_c   1.000
_cell.angle_alpha   90.00
_cell.angle_beta   90.00
_cell.angle_gamma   90.00
#
_symmetry.space_group_name_H-M   'P 1'
#
loop_
_entity.id
_entity.type
_entity.pdbx_description
1 polymer ?
#
loop_
_entity_poly.entity_id
_entity_poly.type
_entity_poly.pdbx_seq_one_letter_code
_entity_poly.pdbx_strand_id
1 'polypeptide(L)'
;MSLGGEKKNVVVIGGGVAGSLIAKTLQNEANVSLIDKKEYFEITWAGLRSMVEPEFAKRSVITHSEYLPHAKIISLAAVDITDTDILTKQGSRIWYDYLVVATGHTQNTASTKTEKITWLKETILKDSLDSRGRIMVDSNLRIKGHSNIFAIGDITDVPELKQGYLAQEHTKVAAKNITSLIKGVEDHHKLAVYKPATKALALVSLGRKGVAQFPCLSIVGCVPGMIKSGDLFVGKTRKGLGLQPDV
;
A
#
# COMPACT_ATOMS: atom_id res chain seq x y z
N MET A 1 9.94 26.00 -20.13
CA MET A 1 9.27 26.69 -19.00
C MET A 1 7.94 25.99 -18.79
N SER A 2 7.82 25.14 -17.77
CA SER A 2 6.54 24.51 -17.44
C SER A 2 5.72 25.51 -16.61
N LEU A 3 4.52 25.83 -17.09
CA LEU A 3 3.54 26.62 -16.36
C LEU A 3 3.31 25.95 -14.99
N GLY A 4 3.76 26.61 -13.92
CA GLY A 4 3.68 26.11 -12.55
C GLY A 4 2.27 26.24 -12.01
N GLY A 5 1.41 25.28 -12.36
CA GLY A 5 0.17 25.06 -11.62
C GLY A 5 0.48 24.62 -10.20
N GLU A 6 -0.38 25.00 -9.25
CA GLU A 6 -0.28 24.55 -7.86
C GLU A 6 -0.37 23.01 -7.80
N LYS A 7 0.61 22.37 -7.15
CA LYS A 7 0.63 20.91 -7.02
C LYS A 7 -0.57 20.46 -6.18
N LYS A 8 -1.28 19.45 -6.68
CA LYS A 8 -2.39 18.81 -5.97
C LYS A 8 -1.92 18.08 -4.72
N ASN A 9 -2.71 18.13 -3.67
CA ASN A 9 -2.45 17.46 -2.40
C ASN A 9 -2.94 16.01 -2.45
N VAL A 10 -2.03 15.06 -2.22
CA VAL A 10 -2.35 13.63 -2.17
C VAL A 10 -2.02 13.11 -0.77
N VAL A 11 -3.04 12.64 -0.06
CA VAL A 11 -2.86 12.01 1.26
C VAL A 11 -2.90 10.49 1.10
N VAL A 12 -1.94 9.79 1.69
CA VAL A 12 -1.87 8.32 1.72
C VAL A 12 -1.97 7.87 3.18
N ILE A 13 -2.95 7.03 3.51
CA ILE A 13 -3.12 6.46 4.85
C ILE A 13 -2.60 5.01 4.86
N GLY A 14 -1.56 4.76 5.66
CA GLY A 14 -0.91 3.47 5.86
C GLY A 14 0.40 3.34 5.09
N GLY A 15 1.52 3.20 5.79
CA GLY A 15 2.88 3.08 5.23
C GLY A 15 3.32 1.62 5.00
N GLY A 16 2.37 0.71 4.76
CA GLY A 16 2.67 -0.65 4.32
C GLY A 16 3.19 -0.72 2.88
N VAL A 17 3.19 -1.91 2.29
CA VAL A 17 3.70 -2.13 0.91
C VAL A 17 3.01 -1.22 -0.11
N ALA A 18 1.67 -1.23 -0.13
CA ALA A 18 0.90 -0.47 -1.11
C ALA A 18 1.09 1.05 -0.94
N GLY A 19 0.97 1.53 0.30
CA GLY A 19 1.03 2.96 0.63
C GLY A 19 2.42 3.56 0.45
N SER A 20 3.48 2.85 0.86
CA SER A 20 4.86 3.29 0.67
C SER A 20 5.21 3.42 -0.82
N LEU A 21 4.80 2.45 -1.64
CA LEU A 21 5.08 2.46 -3.07
C LEU A 21 4.29 3.56 -3.80
N ILE A 22 3.01 3.78 -3.45
CA ILE A 22 2.23 4.84 -4.11
C ILE A 22 2.71 6.23 -3.69
N ALA A 23 3.02 6.43 -2.40
CA ALA A 23 3.63 7.66 -1.93
C ALA A 23 4.97 7.92 -2.64
N LYS A 24 5.81 6.89 -2.76
CA LYS A 24 7.09 6.97 -3.49
C LYS A 24 6.90 7.39 -4.93
N THR A 25 5.90 6.81 -5.60
CA THR A 25 5.59 7.05 -7.02
C THR A 25 5.06 8.47 -7.25
N LEU A 26 4.21 8.98 -6.34
CA LEU A 26 3.53 10.26 -6.51
C LEU A 26 4.29 11.48 -5.97
N GLN A 27 5.31 11.30 -5.11
CA GLN A 27 5.98 12.44 -4.43
C GLN A 27 6.60 13.49 -5.37
N ASN A 28 6.89 13.13 -6.62
CA ASN A 28 7.45 14.06 -7.61
C ASN A 28 6.35 14.78 -8.40
N GLU A 29 5.16 14.18 -8.50
CA GLU A 29 4.00 14.68 -9.28
C GLU A 29 3.06 15.54 -8.42
N ALA A 30 3.02 15.33 -7.10
CA ALA A 30 2.05 15.91 -6.18
C ALA A 30 2.67 16.29 -4.83
N ASN A 31 1.95 17.07 -4.03
CA ASN A 31 2.27 17.31 -2.62
C ASN A 31 1.78 16.11 -1.80
N VAL A 32 2.67 15.15 -1.54
CA VAL A 32 2.31 13.90 -0.87
C VAL A 32 2.44 14.04 0.65
N SER A 33 1.40 13.63 1.38
CA SER A 33 1.46 13.40 2.83
C SER A 33 1.20 11.92 3.13
N LEU A 34 2.13 11.23 3.76
CA LEU A 34 1.96 9.87 4.27
C LEU A 34 1.57 9.92 5.75
N ILE A 35 0.40 9.37 6.08
CA ILE A 35 -0.06 9.17 7.45
C ILE A 35 0.12 7.70 7.80
N ASP A 36 1.02 7.37 8.73
CA ASP A 36 1.18 6.02 9.25
C ASP A 36 1.39 6.06 10.77
N LYS A 37 0.96 5.01 11.47
CA LYS A 37 1.22 4.86 12.91
C LYS A 37 2.69 4.61 13.22
N LYS A 38 3.42 4.05 12.24
CA LYS A 38 4.84 3.74 12.32
C LYS A 38 5.63 4.82 11.57
N GLU A 39 6.84 5.09 12.02
CA GLU A 39 7.77 6.01 11.33
C GLU A 39 8.54 5.31 10.20
N TYR A 40 8.30 4.01 10.02
CA TYR A 40 9.03 3.14 9.13
C TYR A 40 8.12 2.17 8.38
N PHE A 41 8.55 1.85 7.16
CA PHE A 41 8.05 0.73 6.39
C PHE A 41 8.72 -0.56 6.85
N GLU A 42 7.92 -1.60 7.02
CA GLU A 42 8.37 -2.91 7.46
C GLU A 42 8.15 -3.96 6.37
N ILE A 43 9.20 -4.68 6.02
CA ILE A 43 9.14 -5.84 5.14
C ILE A 43 8.60 -7.02 5.95
N THR A 44 7.28 -7.13 6.08
CA THR A 44 6.63 -8.03 7.04
C THR A 44 7.00 -9.52 6.86
N TRP A 45 7.25 -9.96 5.63
CA TRP A 45 7.67 -11.35 5.36
C TRP A 45 9.15 -11.63 5.72
N ALA A 46 9.89 -10.63 6.18
CA ALA A 46 11.19 -10.77 6.82
C ALA A 46 11.10 -10.87 8.35
N GLY A 47 9.94 -10.55 8.94
CA GLY A 47 9.80 -10.34 10.39
C GLY A 47 10.33 -11.48 11.26
N LEU A 48 9.99 -12.74 10.95
CA LEU A 48 10.48 -13.89 11.72
C LEU A 48 12.02 -14.02 11.68
N ARG A 49 12.65 -13.67 10.56
CA ARG A 49 14.12 -13.68 10.45
C ARG A 49 14.71 -12.50 11.20
N SER A 50 14.09 -11.32 11.09
CA SER A 50 14.49 -10.12 11.81
C SER A 50 14.44 -10.31 13.34
N MET A 51 13.57 -11.17 13.87
CA MET A 51 13.51 -11.50 15.29
C MET A 51 14.73 -12.28 15.82
N VAL A 52 15.43 -13.02 14.95
CA VAL A 52 16.56 -13.88 15.33
C VAL A 52 17.91 -13.41 14.77
N GLU A 53 17.90 -12.47 13.83
CA GLU A 53 19.09 -11.98 13.12
C GLU A 53 19.05 -10.43 13.04
N PRO A 54 19.62 -9.72 14.04
CA PRO A 54 19.50 -8.26 14.17
C PRO A 54 20.04 -7.46 12.98
N GLU A 55 21.13 -7.91 12.35
CA GLU A 55 21.66 -7.25 11.15
C GLU A 55 20.68 -7.36 9.97
N PHE A 56 19.95 -8.47 9.85
CA PHE A 56 18.89 -8.61 8.85
C PHE A 56 17.71 -7.67 9.15
N ALA A 57 17.40 -7.46 10.43
CA ALA A 57 16.34 -6.56 10.87
C ALA A 57 16.55 -5.13 10.39
N LYS A 58 17.78 -4.60 10.52
CA LYS A 58 18.16 -3.24 10.08
C LYS A 58 17.84 -2.98 8.61
N ARG A 59 18.04 -3.98 7.75
CA ARG A 59 17.79 -3.86 6.30
C ARG A 59 16.30 -3.96 5.96
N SER A 60 15.53 -4.66 6.80
CA SER A 60 14.10 -4.97 6.62
C SER A 60 13.14 -3.91 7.16
N VAL A 61 13.66 -2.97 7.96
CA VAL A 61 12.95 -1.83 8.53
C VAL A 61 13.53 -0.56 7.93
N ILE A 62 12.70 0.21 7.23
CA ILE A 62 13.13 1.34 6.41
C ILE A 62 12.37 2.58 6.86
N THR A 63 13.06 3.59 7.35
CA THR A 63 12.42 4.83 7.78
C THR A 63 11.74 5.50 6.59
N HIS A 64 10.53 6.01 6.78
CA HIS A 64 9.76 6.64 5.69
C HIS A 64 10.53 7.77 5.00
N SER A 65 11.33 8.53 5.75
CA SER A 65 12.13 9.65 5.25
C SER A 65 13.24 9.24 4.29
N GLU A 66 13.75 8.01 4.37
CA GLU A 66 14.84 7.52 3.52
C GLU A 66 14.41 7.44 2.05
N TYR A 67 13.15 7.10 1.78
CA TYR A 67 12.64 6.94 0.41
C TYR A 67 11.60 7.99 0.02
N LEU A 68 11.12 8.79 0.97
CA LEU A 68 10.19 9.90 0.75
C LEU A 68 10.81 11.27 1.10
N PRO A 69 11.94 11.68 0.48
CA PRO A 69 12.58 12.96 0.79
C PRO A 69 11.70 14.18 0.44
N HIS A 70 10.69 14.01 -0.42
CA HIS A 70 9.81 15.08 -0.89
C HIS A 70 8.38 15.00 -0.34
N ALA A 71 8.08 14.03 0.54
CA ALA A 71 6.75 13.87 1.13
C ALA A 71 6.74 14.31 2.60
N LYS A 72 5.59 14.78 3.07
CA LYS A 72 5.35 15.02 4.48
C LYS A 72 5.01 13.69 5.16
N ILE A 73 5.74 13.33 6.21
CA ILE A 73 5.47 12.11 7.00
C ILE A 73 4.75 12.52 8.29
N ILE A 74 3.66 11.84 8.59
CA ILE A 74 2.82 12.08 9.75
C ILE A 74 2.71 10.74 10.51
N SER A 75 3.55 10.58 11.53
CA SER A 75 3.64 9.37 12.37
C SER A 75 2.46 9.24 13.35
N LEU A 76 1.22 9.30 12.87
CA LEU A 76 -0.01 9.30 13.66
C LEU A 76 -1.08 8.39 13.06
N ALA A 77 -2.04 8.00 13.90
CA ALA A 77 -3.27 7.38 13.40
C ALA A 77 -4.19 8.45 12.78
N ALA A 78 -4.74 8.15 11.60
CA ALA A 78 -5.97 8.77 11.13
C ALA A 78 -7.14 8.23 11.98
N VAL A 79 -8.06 9.11 12.35
CA VAL A 79 -9.24 8.78 13.16
C VAL A 79 -10.56 9.09 12.45
N ASP A 80 -10.56 10.03 11.50
CA ASP A 80 -11.72 10.35 10.68
C ASP A 80 -11.31 10.74 9.25
N ILE A 81 -12.22 10.54 8.31
CA ILE A 81 -12.10 10.89 6.89
C ILE A 81 -13.38 11.66 6.53
N THR A 82 -13.23 12.89 6.08
CA THR A 82 -14.30 13.68 5.45
C THR A 82 -14.04 13.76 3.93
N ASP A 83 -14.94 14.38 3.17
CA ASP A 83 -14.76 14.53 1.71
C ASP A 83 -13.54 15.41 1.34
N THR A 84 -13.02 16.19 2.28
CA THR A 84 -11.97 17.20 2.04
C THR A 84 -10.72 17.03 2.89
N ASP A 85 -10.82 16.38 4.04
CA ASP A 85 -9.72 16.30 5.00
C ASP A 85 -9.71 15.02 5.84
N ILE A 86 -8.53 14.76 6.43
CA ILE A 86 -8.30 13.69 7.40
C ILE A 86 -8.09 14.29 8.78
N LEU A 87 -8.77 13.76 9.79
CA LEU A 87 -8.49 14.06 11.19
C LEU A 87 -7.47 13.06 11.74
N THR A 88 -6.39 13.57 12.31
CA THR A 88 -5.40 12.75 13.03
C THR A 88 -5.78 12.58 14.50
N LYS A 89 -5.21 11.58 15.17
CA LYS A 89 -5.41 11.33 16.61
C LYS A 89 -5.08 12.55 17.50
N GLN A 90 -4.27 13.49 17.02
CA GLN A 90 -3.90 14.71 17.75
C GLN A 90 -4.82 15.90 17.43
N GLY A 91 -5.88 15.70 16.66
CA GLY A 91 -6.84 16.73 16.28
C GLY A 91 -6.41 17.61 15.11
N SER A 92 -5.27 17.32 14.46
CA SER A 92 -4.84 18.04 13.26
C SER A 92 -5.65 17.62 12.05
N ARG A 93 -6.04 18.58 11.21
CA ARG A 93 -6.71 18.33 9.93
C ARG A 93 -5.73 18.41 8.77
N ILE A 94 -5.76 17.41 7.89
CA ILE A 94 -4.90 17.31 6.71
C ILE A 94 -5.78 17.28 5.46
N TRP A 95 -5.76 18.38 4.70
CA TRP A 95 -6.55 18.54 3.49
C TRP A 95 -5.97 17.74 2.31
N TYR A 96 -6.84 17.26 1.43
CA TYR A 96 -6.44 16.53 0.23
C TYR A 96 -7.31 16.86 -0.97
N ASP A 97 -6.71 16.83 -2.16
CA ASP A 97 -7.45 16.74 -3.43
C ASP A 97 -7.77 15.26 -3.72
N TYR A 98 -6.81 14.37 -3.45
CA TYR A 98 -6.96 12.92 -3.59
C TYR A 98 -6.51 12.18 -2.32
N LEU A 99 -7.28 11.16 -1.93
CA LEU A 99 -6.97 10.31 -0.80
C LEU A 99 -6.73 8.88 -1.25
N VAL A 100 -5.72 8.22 -0.68
CA VAL A 100 -5.45 6.80 -0.87
C VAL A 100 -5.48 6.08 0.48
N VAL A 101 -6.43 5.16 0.66
CA VAL A 101 -6.49 4.27 1.81
C VAL A 101 -5.72 2.99 1.50
N ALA A 102 -4.58 2.81 2.17
CA ALA A 102 -3.62 1.73 1.94
C ALA A 102 -3.21 1.02 3.25
N THR A 103 -4.10 1.05 4.25
CA THR A 103 -3.86 0.50 5.61
C THR A 103 -3.71 -1.02 5.65
N GLY A 104 -4.07 -1.70 4.56
CA GLY A 104 -4.08 -3.16 4.46
C GLY A 104 -4.98 -3.80 5.51
N HIS A 105 -4.76 -5.08 5.78
CA HIS A 105 -5.35 -5.74 6.93
C HIS A 105 -4.50 -5.45 8.16
N THR A 106 -5.01 -4.68 9.12
CA THR A 106 -4.34 -4.47 10.42
C THR A 106 -4.16 -5.79 11.17
N GLN A 107 -2.98 -6.40 11.07
CA GLN A 107 -2.55 -7.46 12.00
C GLN A 107 -1.90 -6.77 13.20
N ASN A 108 -2.17 -7.31 14.40
CA ASN A 108 -1.40 -7.17 15.64
C ASN A 108 -1.86 -6.24 16.79
N THR A 109 -3.02 -5.58 16.73
CA THR A 109 -3.60 -4.93 17.95
C THR A 109 -5.12 -5.02 18.09
N ALA A 110 -5.82 -5.70 17.17
CA ALA A 110 -7.26 -5.89 17.29
C ALA A 110 -7.53 -7.27 17.91
N SER A 111 -8.08 -7.29 19.12
CA SER A 111 -8.45 -8.53 19.84
C SER A 111 -9.66 -9.22 19.20
N THR A 112 -10.43 -8.49 18.39
CA THR A 112 -11.58 -9.00 17.64
C THR A 112 -11.62 -8.52 16.18
N LYS A 113 -12.32 -9.27 15.31
CA LYS A 113 -12.58 -8.87 13.91
C LYS A 113 -13.29 -7.52 13.80
N THR A 114 -14.06 -7.14 14.83
CA THR A 114 -14.88 -5.92 14.87
C THR A 114 -14.04 -4.67 15.11
N GLU A 115 -13.09 -4.69 16.06
CA GLU A 115 -12.21 -3.55 16.41
C GLU A 115 -11.27 -3.13 15.28
N LYS A 116 -11.00 -4.07 14.36
CA LYS A 116 -10.06 -3.91 13.26
C LYS A 116 -10.47 -2.82 12.24
N ILE A 117 -11.77 -2.55 12.13
CA ILE A 117 -12.40 -1.76 11.06
C ILE A 117 -13.32 -0.66 11.64
N THR A 118 -13.46 -0.59 12.97
CA THR A 118 -14.34 0.38 13.66
C THR A 118 -14.09 1.81 13.18
N TRP A 119 -12.83 2.21 13.05
CA TRP A 119 -12.52 3.60 12.67
C TRP A 119 -13.06 3.97 11.28
N LEU A 120 -13.09 3.04 10.31
CA LEU A 120 -13.67 3.30 8.98
C LEU A 120 -15.20 3.35 9.00
N LYS A 121 -15.84 2.66 9.95
CA LYS A 121 -17.31 2.69 10.11
C LYS A 121 -17.82 4.02 10.68
N GLU A 122 -16.93 4.78 11.30
CA GLU A 122 -17.22 6.08 11.88
C GLU A 122 -16.94 7.23 10.91
N THR A 123 -16.38 6.95 9.71
CA THR A 123 -16.09 7.96 8.68
C THR A 123 -17.12 7.98 7.56
N ILE A 124 -16.91 8.84 6.55
CA ILE A 124 -17.69 8.84 5.30
C ILE A 124 -17.65 7.50 4.55
N LEU A 125 -16.69 6.62 4.85
CA LEU A 125 -16.49 5.36 4.14
C LEU A 125 -17.39 4.22 4.66
N LYS A 126 -18.21 4.45 5.69
CA LYS A 126 -19.04 3.43 6.34
C LYS A 126 -19.95 2.65 5.35
N ASP A 127 -20.50 3.34 4.36
CA ASP A 127 -21.41 2.79 3.35
C ASP A 127 -20.66 2.15 2.17
N SER A 128 -19.34 2.28 2.17
CA SER A 128 -18.41 1.77 1.17
C SER A 128 -17.68 0.50 1.64
N LEU A 129 -18.15 -0.11 2.72
CA LEU A 129 -17.59 -1.36 3.27
C LEU A 129 -18.47 -2.57 2.91
N ASP A 130 -17.84 -3.68 2.57
CA ASP A 130 -18.53 -4.96 2.41
C ASP A 130 -18.87 -5.61 3.77
N SER A 131 -19.56 -6.76 3.76
CA SER A 131 -19.92 -7.51 4.98
C SER A 131 -18.71 -8.02 5.78
N ARG A 132 -17.51 -8.00 5.21
CA ARG A 132 -16.24 -8.36 5.86
C ARG A 132 -15.45 -7.13 6.31
N GLY A 133 -15.97 -5.92 6.06
CA GLY A 133 -15.35 -4.64 6.35
C GLY A 133 -14.20 -4.26 5.41
N ARG A 134 -14.17 -4.83 4.21
CA ARG A 134 -13.25 -4.43 3.14
C ARG A 134 -13.84 -3.26 2.37
N ILE A 135 -12.99 -2.36 1.89
CA ILE A 135 -13.43 -1.22 1.10
C ILE A 135 -13.81 -1.70 -0.30
N MET A 136 -15.06 -1.40 -0.69
CA MET A 136 -15.59 -1.66 -2.03
C MET A 136 -15.00 -0.69 -3.04
N VAL A 137 -14.34 -1.22 -4.06
CA VAL A 137 -13.72 -0.39 -5.11
C VAL A 137 -14.25 -0.70 -6.51
N ASP A 138 -14.26 0.30 -7.38
CA ASP A 138 -14.49 0.11 -8.81
C ASP A 138 -13.25 -0.46 -9.52
N SER A 139 -13.37 -0.72 -10.82
CA SER A 139 -12.25 -1.25 -11.61
C SER A 139 -11.10 -0.26 -11.80
N ASN A 140 -11.26 1.01 -11.45
CA ASN A 140 -10.20 2.01 -11.44
C ASN A 140 -9.55 2.17 -10.06
N LEU A 141 -9.93 1.32 -9.09
CA LEU A 141 -9.52 1.32 -7.68
C LEU A 141 -10.01 2.54 -6.89
N ARG A 142 -11.07 3.22 -7.37
CA ARG A 142 -11.76 4.26 -6.61
C ARG A 142 -12.75 3.63 -5.64
N ILE A 143 -12.92 4.22 -4.47
CA ILE A 143 -13.92 3.79 -3.50
C ILE A 143 -15.31 4.06 -4.08
N LYS A 144 -16.20 3.08 -4.01
CA LYS A 144 -17.59 3.23 -4.46
C LYS A 144 -18.24 4.45 -3.80
N GLY A 145 -18.87 5.32 -4.60
CA GLY A 145 -19.50 6.54 -4.09
C GLY A 145 -18.58 7.77 -4.00
N HIS A 146 -17.27 7.62 -4.25
CA HIS A 146 -16.32 8.73 -4.20
C HIS A 146 -15.49 8.82 -5.50
N SER A 147 -15.32 10.04 -6.02
CA SER A 147 -14.59 10.28 -7.28
C SER A 147 -13.09 10.52 -7.08
N ASN A 148 -12.69 10.99 -5.90
CA ASN A 148 -11.33 11.42 -5.55
C ASN A 148 -10.67 10.55 -4.45
N ILE A 149 -11.35 9.51 -3.98
CA ILE A 149 -10.83 8.60 -2.94
C ILE A 149 -10.56 7.23 -3.55
N PHE A 150 -9.37 6.70 -3.31
CA PHE A 150 -8.89 5.41 -3.78
C PHE A 150 -8.61 4.47 -2.60
N ALA A 151 -8.74 3.17 -2.82
CA ALA A 151 -8.24 2.16 -1.88
C ALA A 151 -7.41 1.11 -2.61
N ILE A 152 -6.27 0.75 -2.03
CA ILE A 152 -5.31 -0.17 -2.66
C ILE A 152 -4.75 -1.20 -1.69
N GLY A 153 -4.21 -2.27 -2.26
CA GLY A 153 -3.70 -3.40 -1.51
C GLY A 153 -4.80 -4.12 -0.74
N ASP A 154 -4.39 -4.62 0.41
CA ASP A 154 -5.11 -5.64 1.15
C ASP A 154 -6.49 -5.22 1.68
N ILE A 155 -6.70 -3.92 1.95
CA ILE A 155 -7.96 -3.39 2.50
C ILE A 155 -9.15 -3.50 1.55
N THR A 156 -8.90 -3.72 0.26
CA THR A 156 -9.91 -3.73 -0.81
C THR A 156 -10.72 -5.03 -0.87
N ASP A 157 -11.94 -4.95 -1.40
CA ASP A 157 -12.82 -6.10 -1.62
C ASP A 157 -12.47 -6.94 -2.86
N VAL A 158 -11.55 -6.44 -3.71
CA VAL A 158 -11.04 -7.10 -4.92
C VAL A 158 -10.88 -8.63 -4.70
N PRO A 159 -11.53 -9.47 -5.52
CA PRO A 159 -11.68 -10.91 -5.28
C PRO A 159 -10.43 -11.69 -5.71
N GLU A 160 -9.32 -11.45 -5.04
CA GLU A 160 -8.03 -12.09 -5.28
C GLU A 160 -7.26 -12.33 -3.98
N LEU A 161 -6.16 -13.07 -4.09
CA LEU A 161 -5.27 -13.33 -2.96
C LEU A 161 -4.66 -12.01 -2.46
N LYS A 162 -4.53 -11.89 -1.14
CA LYS A 162 -4.02 -10.69 -0.50
C LYS A 162 -2.51 -10.82 -0.35
N GLN A 163 -1.80 -10.30 -1.34
CA GLN A 163 -0.37 -10.53 -1.54
C GLN A 163 0.37 -9.22 -1.82
N GLY A 164 1.61 -9.13 -1.32
CA GLY A 164 2.47 -7.96 -1.54
C GLY A 164 2.65 -7.63 -3.02
N TYR A 165 2.81 -8.62 -3.90
CA TYR A 165 2.92 -8.43 -5.35
C TYR A 165 1.67 -7.76 -5.96
N LEU A 166 0.47 -8.25 -5.62
CA LEU A 166 -0.79 -7.69 -6.13
C LEU A 166 -1.03 -6.27 -5.60
N ALA A 167 -0.63 -6.00 -4.36
CA ALA A 167 -0.61 -4.64 -3.83
C ALA A 167 0.30 -3.71 -4.65
N GLN A 168 1.41 -4.18 -5.22
CA GLN A 168 2.23 -3.38 -6.15
C GLN A 168 1.50 -3.12 -7.47
N GLU A 169 0.76 -4.09 -7.99
CA GLU A 169 -0.03 -3.90 -9.22
C GLU A 169 -1.18 -2.90 -8.99
N HIS A 170 -1.84 -2.93 -7.82
CA HIS A 170 -2.81 -1.90 -7.41
C HIS A 170 -2.15 -0.50 -7.42
N THR A 171 -0.96 -0.36 -6.83
CA THR A 171 -0.22 0.90 -6.80
C THR A 171 0.03 1.45 -8.21
N LYS A 172 0.43 0.61 -9.17
CA LYS A 172 0.68 1.05 -10.54
C LYS A 172 -0.56 1.64 -11.20
N VAL A 173 -1.71 0.97 -11.07
CA VAL A 173 -2.97 1.44 -11.64
C VAL A 173 -3.45 2.71 -10.96
N ALA A 174 -3.50 2.71 -9.62
CA ALA A 174 -3.96 3.87 -8.86
C ALA A 174 -3.07 5.10 -9.06
N ALA A 175 -1.74 4.94 -9.05
CA ALA A 175 -0.82 6.05 -9.32
C ALA A 175 -1.04 6.63 -10.72
N LYS A 176 -1.17 5.77 -11.75
CA LYS A 176 -1.46 6.21 -13.11
C LYS A 176 -2.78 6.99 -13.20
N ASN A 177 -3.82 6.51 -12.51
CA ASN A 177 -5.12 7.17 -12.48
C ASN A 177 -5.06 8.53 -11.76
N ILE A 178 -4.45 8.59 -10.58
CA ILE A 178 -4.27 9.84 -9.83
C ILE A 178 -3.45 10.85 -10.63
N THR A 179 -2.32 10.45 -11.22
CA THR A 179 -1.53 11.33 -12.09
C THR A 179 -2.32 11.83 -13.30
N SER A 180 -3.17 11.00 -13.89
CA SER A 180 -4.03 11.40 -15.02
C SER A 180 -5.07 12.43 -14.59
N LEU A 181 -5.69 12.23 -13.43
CA LEU A 181 -6.68 13.15 -12.87
C LEU A 181 -6.04 14.48 -12.45
N ILE A 182 -4.84 14.46 -11.87
CA ILE A 182 -4.04 15.67 -11.56
C ILE A 182 -3.76 16.48 -12.84
N LYS A 183 -3.55 15.79 -13.97
CA LYS A 183 -3.33 16.41 -15.29
C LYS A 183 -4.62 16.88 -15.98
N GLY A 184 -5.77 16.80 -15.32
CA GLY A 184 -7.04 17.30 -15.84
C GLY A 184 -7.75 16.37 -16.82
N VAL A 185 -7.49 15.05 -16.78
CA VAL A 185 -8.28 14.08 -17.57
C VAL A 185 -9.69 13.98 -16.98
N GLU A 186 -10.67 14.64 -17.60
CA GLU A 186 -12.08 14.62 -17.18
C GLU A 186 -12.83 13.36 -17.62
N ASP A 187 -12.42 12.76 -18.74
CA ASP A 187 -13.02 11.53 -19.24
C ASP A 187 -12.58 10.32 -18.39
N HIS A 188 -13.43 9.96 -17.43
CA HIS A 188 -13.21 8.83 -16.52
C HIS A 188 -13.08 7.48 -17.25
N HIS A 189 -13.55 7.33 -18.49
CA HIS A 189 -13.37 6.09 -19.27
C HIS A 189 -11.92 5.88 -19.73
N LYS A 190 -11.08 6.93 -19.70
CA LYS A 190 -9.64 6.84 -20.02
C LYS A 190 -8.79 6.38 -18.83
N LEU A 191 -9.39 6.23 -17.65
CA LEU A 191 -8.69 5.71 -16.48
C LEU A 191 -8.30 4.25 -16.70
N ALA A 192 -7.10 3.90 -16.22
CA ALA A 192 -6.62 2.54 -16.27
C ALA A 192 -7.51 1.62 -15.41
N VAL A 193 -7.77 0.44 -15.96
CA VAL A 193 -8.61 -0.60 -15.39
C VAL A 193 -7.73 -1.67 -14.75
N TYR A 194 -7.93 -1.92 -13.47
CA TYR A 194 -7.35 -3.06 -12.76
C TYR A 194 -8.14 -4.33 -13.08
N LYS A 195 -7.42 -5.42 -13.34
CA LYS A 195 -8.01 -6.74 -13.58
C LYS A 195 -7.53 -7.69 -12.48
N PRO A 196 -8.44 -8.24 -11.66
CA PRO A 196 -8.05 -9.14 -10.60
C PRO A 196 -7.29 -10.37 -11.12
N ALA A 197 -6.29 -10.80 -10.36
CA ALA A 197 -5.54 -12.00 -10.68
C ALA A 197 -6.42 -13.25 -10.44
N THR A 198 -6.68 -14.02 -11.49
CA THR A 198 -7.52 -15.23 -11.43
C THR A 198 -6.73 -16.50 -11.12
N LYS A 199 -5.40 -16.45 -11.20
CA LYS A 199 -4.52 -17.59 -10.95
C LYS A 199 -3.54 -17.27 -9.84
N ALA A 200 -3.44 -18.18 -8.88
CA ALA A 200 -2.52 -18.03 -7.76
C ALA A 200 -1.07 -18.17 -8.26
N LEU A 201 -0.26 -17.16 -7.94
CA LEU A 201 1.20 -17.26 -7.95
C LEU A 201 1.65 -17.29 -6.50
N ALA A 202 2.36 -18.34 -6.11
CA ALA A 202 2.84 -18.48 -4.73
C ALA A 202 4.27 -19.00 -4.70
N LEU A 203 5.07 -18.45 -3.80
CA LEU A 203 6.40 -18.95 -3.50
C LEU A 203 6.50 -19.16 -1.99
N VAL A 204 6.57 -20.42 -1.57
CA VAL A 204 6.60 -20.81 -0.17
C VAL A 204 7.93 -21.49 0.13
N SER A 205 8.68 -20.95 1.09
CA SER A 205 9.91 -21.56 1.58
C SER A 205 9.60 -22.61 2.64
N LEU A 206 10.28 -23.75 2.54
CA LEU A 206 10.30 -24.86 3.50
C LEU A 206 11.76 -25.09 3.95
N GLY A 207 12.39 -24.04 4.49
CA GLY A 207 13.82 -24.03 4.79
C GLY A 207 14.69 -23.95 3.52
N ARG A 208 15.64 -24.88 3.36
CA ARG A 208 16.51 -24.96 2.16
C ARG A 208 15.77 -25.45 0.90
N LYS A 209 14.53 -25.91 1.03
CA LYS A 209 13.63 -26.26 -0.08
C LYS A 209 12.48 -25.26 -0.14
N GLY A 210 11.72 -25.30 -1.21
CA GLY A 210 10.50 -24.51 -1.34
C GLY A 210 9.62 -25.03 -2.46
N VAL A 211 8.45 -24.42 -2.57
CA VAL A 211 7.45 -24.67 -3.60
C VAL A 211 7.17 -23.35 -4.31
N ALA A 212 7.35 -23.33 -5.63
CA ALA A 212 6.88 -22.26 -6.50
C ALA A 212 5.68 -22.76 -7.29
N GLN A 213 4.51 -22.14 -7.08
CA GLN A 213 3.29 -22.38 -7.84
C GLN A 213 3.14 -21.29 -8.91
N PHE A 214 3.10 -21.70 -10.16
CA PHE A 214 2.73 -20.90 -11.32
C PHE A 214 1.35 -21.35 -11.84
N PRO A 215 0.67 -20.53 -12.68
CA PRO A 215 -0.59 -20.86 -13.33
C PRO A 215 -0.78 -22.28 -13.86
N CYS A 216 0.27 -22.91 -14.40
CA CYS A 216 0.20 -24.23 -15.04
C CYS A 216 1.33 -25.18 -14.60
N LEU A 217 2.14 -24.79 -13.62
CA LEU A 217 3.35 -25.54 -13.23
C LEU A 217 3.65 -25.34 -11.75
N SER A 218 4.04 -26.41 -11.07
CA SER A 218 4.55 -26.36 -9.70
C SER A 218 5.98 -26.88 -9.69
N ILE A 219 6.90 -26.08 -9.15
CA ILE A 219 8.30 -26.45 -8.98
C ILE A 219 8.56 -26.66 -7.50
N VAL A 220 9.10 -27.83 -7.15
CA VAL A 220 9.48 -28.16 -5.78
C VAL A 220 10.97 -28.45 -5.73
N GLY A 221 11.69 -27.83 -4.80
CA GLY A 221 13.12 -28.10 -4.65
C GLY A 221 13.90 -26.97 -3.99
N CYS A 222 15.22 -27.03 -4.11
CA CYS A 222 16.12 -26.04 -3.54
C CYS A 222 16.01 -24.67 -4.23
N VAL A 223 15.76 -24.62 -5.55
CA VAL A 223 15.68 -23.36 -6.30
C VAL A 223 14.58 -22.43 -5.77
N PRO A 224 13.31 -22.85 -5.62
CA PRO A 224 12.28 -22.04 -4.96
C PRO A 224 12.63 -21.66 -3.52
N GLY A 225 13.27 -22.57 -2.78
CA GLY A 225 13.75 -22.33 -1.42
C GLY A 225 14.74 -21.16 -1.39
N MET A 226 15.80 -21.23 -2.19
CA MET A 226 16.85 -20.21 -2.27
C MET A 226 16.32 -18.84 -2.68
N ILE A 227 15.36 -18.78 -3.63
CA ILE A 227 14.78 -17.51 -4.09
C ILE A 227 14.10 -16.77 -2.92
N LYS A 228 13.29 -17.47 -2.10
CA LYS A 228 12.60 -16.84 -0.98
C LYS A 228 13.47 -16.77 0.27
N SER A 229 14.06 -17.87 0.72
CA SER A 229 14.74 -17.94 2.02
C SER A 229 16.08 -17.21 2.06
N GLY A 230 16.71 -16.93 0.91
CA GLY A 230 18.01 -16.27 0.84
C GLY A 230 17.97 -14.84 1.36
N ASP A 231 17.30 -13.94 0.64
CA ASP A 231 17.18 -12.52 1.00
C ASP A 231 15.75 -12.13 1.41
N LEU A 232 14.78 -13.05 1.32
CA LEU A 232 13.37 -12.77 1.56
C LEU A 232 12.86 -11.58 0.74
N PHE A 233 13.47 -11.29 -0.42
CA PHE A 233 13.17 -10.11 -1.25
C PHE A 233 13.41 -8.75 -0.57
N VAL A 234 14.22 -8.68 0.48
CA VAL A 234 14.57 -7.42 1.16
C VAL A 234 15.28 -6.47 0.21
N GLY A 235 16.37 -6.91 -0.42
CA GLY A 235 17.14 -6.11 -1.37
C GLY A 235 16.32 -5.70 -2.60
N LYS A 236 15.47 -6.61 -3.12
CA LYS A 236 14.53 -6.27 -4.21
C LYS A 236 13.56 -5.15 -3.81
N THR A 237 13.06 -5.20 -2.57
CA THR A 237 12.13 -4.20 -2.04
C THR A 237 12.82 -2.86 -1.82
N ARG A 238 14.01 -2.86 -1.21
CA ARG A 238 14.86 -1.66 -1.04
C ARG A 238 15.15 -0.98 -2.38
N LYS A 239 15.55 -1.76 -3.39
CA LYS A 239 15.77 -1.26 -4.76
C LYS A 239 14.50 -0.64 -5.36
N GLY A 240 13.33 -1.25 -5.12
CA GLY A 240 12.04 -0.71 -5.55
C GLY A 240 11.69 0.64 -4.91
N LEU A 241 12.21 0.92 -3.71
CA LEU A 241 12.07 2.20 -3.02
C LEU A 241 13.17 3.22 -3.41
N GLY A 242 14.12 2.83 -4.27
CA GLY A 242 15.26 3.66 -4.68
C GLY A 242 16.43 3.64 -3.69
N LEU A 243 16.49 2.62 -2.82
CA LEU A 243 17.54 2.46 -1.80
C LEU A 243 18.55 1.38 -2.20
N GLN A 244 19.72 1.42 -1.57
CA GLN A 244 20.75 0.40 -1.73
C GLN A 244 20.27 -0.96 -1.18
N PRO A 245 20.44 -2.08 -1.90
CA PRO A 245 19.85 -3.37 -1.57
C PRO A 245 20.51 -4.10 -0.38
N ASP A 246 21.80 -3.88 -0.16
CA ASP A 246 22.64 -4.73 0.73
C ASP A 246 23.16 -4.01 1.98
N VAL A 247 22.58 -2.86 2.31
CA VAL A 247 22.90 -2.08 3.53
C VAL A 247 22.11 -2.60 4.72
#